data_AF-A0A0P0NE85-F1
#
_entry.id   AF-A0A0P0NE85-F1
#
_cell.length_a   1.000
_cell.length_b   1.000
_cell.length_c   1.000
_cell.angle_alpha   90.00
_cell.angle_beta   90.00
_cell.angle_gamma   90.00
#
_symmetry.space_group_name_H-M   'P 1'
#
loop_
_entity.id
_entity.type
_entity.pdbx_description
1 polymer ?
#
loop_
_entity_poly.entity_id
_entity_poly.type
_entity_poly.pdbx_seq_one_letter_code
_entity_poly.pdbx_strand_id
1 'polypeptide(L)'
;MKKGTNIINIKRVLECSGTYTETRLPIQTLTNNTTYHLAKVMAADLVAIQLAKWYVNADEIIEVLDKQGKIVYYLIDRYDRDADYQIKLENRGFVSFTKKSLEYGPVVIPIKYRLSRERGAIKVKDEFTTDLNLGVYGAYRFRKYGVRYLTGETLKEVPSVSFSIAGFINLGTVTLDSLSTTLGTAPLKGEEEETIGVFSSGLGTMLSLGDLQVGLYSGIDFGFGQNAKNWNYNNRLWLGFGVTYNVNRFWKK
;
A
#
# COMPACT_ATOMS: atom_id res chain seq x y z
N MET A 1 -2.86 -18.69 31.24
CA MET A 1 -2.06 -19.68 31.99
C MET A 1 -1.10 -18.97 32.93
N LYS A 2 -0.83 -19.58 34.10
CA LYS A 2 0.05 -18.98 35.12
C LYS A 2 1.52 -19.33 34.85
N LYS A 3 2.43 -18.46 35.30
CA LYS A 3 3.87 -18.75 35.41
C LYS A 3 4.09 -20.08 36.12
N GLY A 4 5.05 -20.87 35.64
CA GLY A 4 5.40 -22.18 36.17
C GLY A 4 4.58 -23.35 35.60
N THR A 5 3.64 -23.09 34.69
CA THR A 5 2.91 -24.15 33.99
C THR A 5 3.82 -24.81 32.95
N ASN A 6 3.84 -26.15 32.91
CA ASN A 6 4.56 -26.91 31.90
C ASN A 6 3.66 -27.16 30.69
N ILE A 7 4.20 -26.91 29.50
CA ILE A 7 3.48 -27.05 28.24
C ILE A 7 4.33 -27.74 27.17
N ILE A 8 3.67 -28.37 26.21
CA ILE A 8 4.26 -28.86 24.95
C ILE A 8 3.49 -28.17 23.82
N ASN A 9 4.22 -27.48 22.95
CA ASN A 9 3.65 -26.86 21.76
C ASN A 9 3.81 -27.81 20.57
N ILE A 10 2.72 -28.08 19.89
CA ILE A 10 2.67 -28.86 18.66
C ILE A 10 2.25 -27.91 17.56
N LYS A 11 3.09 -27.79 16.54
CA LYS A 11 2.80 -27.02 15.34
C LYS A 11 2.59 -27.97 14.17
N ARG A 12 1.53 -27.75 13.40
CA ARG A 12 1.23 -28.49 12.19
C ARG A 12 1.27 -27.53 11.01
N VAL A 13 1.94 -27.93 9.94
CA VAL A 13 2.03 -27.14 8.70
C VAL A 13 1.41 -27.95 7.58
N LEU A 14 0.50 -27.35 6.81
CA LEU A 14 -0.13 -28.01 5.67
C LEU A 14 0.83 -28.01 4.47
N GLU A 15 1.35 -29.17 4.10
CA GLU A 15 2.21 -29.35 2.94
C GLU A 15 1.40 -29.22 1.64
N CYS A 16 2.08 -28.87 0.53
CA CYS A 16 1.47 -28.82 -0.81
C CYS A 16 0.85 -30.16 -1.28
N SER A 17 1.23 -31.28 -0.68
CA SER A 17 0.62 -32.61 -0.89
C SER A 17 -0.78 -32.74 -0.28
N GLY A 18 -1.20 -31.80 0.57
CA GLY A 18 -2.42 -31.87 1.37
C GLY A 18 -2.26 -32.65 2.68
N THR A 19 -1.03 -32.97 3.09
CA THR A 19 -0.73 -33.64 4.35
C THR A 19 -0.16 -32.65 5.37
N TYR A 20 -0.47 -32.81 6.66
CA TYR A 20 0.15 -31.99 7.70
C TYR A 20 1.48 -32.60 8.16
N THR A 21 2.53 -31.78 8.22
CA THR A 21 3.76 -32.12 8.96
C THR A 21 3.67 -31.58 10.38
N GLU A 22 3.87 -32.47 11.35
CA GLU A 22 3.79 -32.14 12.78
C GLU A 22 5.18 -31.94 13.37
N THR A 23 5.40 -30.79 14.01
CA THR A 23 6.59 -30.49 14.81
C THR A 23 6.20 -30.34 16.27
N ARG A 24 6.68 -31.26 17.10
CA ARG A 24 6.46 -31.26 18.55
C ARG A 24 7.67 -30.62 19.25
N LEU A 25 7.46 -29.49 19.91
CA LEU A 25 8.51 -28.80 20.66
C LEU A 25 8.79 -29.50 22.00
N PRO A 26 10.01 -29.38 22.55
CA PRO A 26 10.32 -29.90 23.88
C PRO A 26 9.46 -29.22 24.96
N ILE A 27 9.35 -29.86 26.13
CA ILE A 27 8.60 -29.31 27.27
C ILE A 27 9.16 -27.94 27.64
N GLN A 28 8.26 -26.96 27.80
CA GLN A 28 8.59 -25.61 28.22
C GLN A 28 7.84 -25.25 29.49
N THR A 29 8.54 -24.65 30.45
CA THR A 29 7.93 -24.06 31.64
C THR A 29 7.70 -22.58 31.41
N LEU A 30 6.46 -22.11 31.53
CA LEU A 30 6.13 -20.70 31.35
C LEU A 30 6.88 -19.82 32.36
N THR A 31 7.70 -18.89 31.87
CA THR A 31 8.45 -17.93 32.70
C THR A 31 7.57 -16.78 33.20
N ASN A 32 6.46 -16.50 32.51
CA ASN A 32 5.52 -15.42 32.78
C ASN A 32 4.07 -15.91 32.67
N ASN A 33 3.13 -15.16 33.27
CA ASN A 33 1.71 -15.35 33.00
C ASN A 33 1.43 -15.06 31.52
N THR A 34 0.83 -16.01 30.82
CA THR A 34 0.62 -15.93 29.36
C THR A 34 -0.84 -16.21 29.04
N THR A 35 -1.46 -15.37 28.22
CA THR A 35 -2.84 -15.55 27.74
C THR A 35 -2.81 -16.14 26.35
N TYR A 36 -3.65 -17.16 26.11
CA TYR A 36 -3.80 -17.81 24.81
C TYR A 36 -5.24 -17.66 24.35
N HIS A 37 -5.44 -17.36 23.07
CA HIS A 37 -6.75 -17.23 22.44
C HIS A 37 -7.19 -18.56 21.82
N LEU A 38 -7.06 -19.64 22.59
CA LEU A 38 -7.30 -21.02 22.14
C LEU A 38 -8.43 -21.66 22.95
N ALA A 39 -9.13 -22.61 22.35
CA ALA A 39 -10.19 -23.34 23.01
C ALA A 39 -9.61 -24.37 23.98
N LYS A 40 -10.04 -24.32 25.24
CA LYS A 40 -9.66 -25.32 26.25
C LYS A 40 -10.47 -26.60 26.07
N VAL A 41 -9.78 -27.73 25.94
CA VAL A 41 -10.38 -29.06 25.82
C VAL A 41 -9.77 -29.97 26.87
N MET A 42 -10.58 -30.57 27.74
CA MET A 42 -10.05 -31.43 28.80
C MET A 42 -9.49 -32.73 28.20
N ALA A 43 -8.43 -33.27 28.81
CA ALA A 43 -7.78 -34.47 28.26
C ALA A 43 -8.69 -35.71 28.25
N ALA A 44 -9.65 -35.79 29.18
CA ALA A 44 -10.67 -36.83 29.20
C ALA A 44 -11.62 -36.78 27.99
N ASP A 45 -11.87 -35.58 27.45
CA ASP A 45 -12.77 -35.37 26.32
C ASP A 45 -12.08 -35.58 24.97
N LEU A 46 -10.74 -35.70 24.98
CA LEU A 46 -9.93 -35.74 23.76
C LEU A 46 -10.29 -36.92 22.86
N VAL A 47 -10.56 -38.10 23.43
CA VAL A 47 -10.91 -39.30 22.66
C VAL A 47 -12.20 -39.09 21.86
N ALA A 48 -13.17 -38.37 22.43
CA ALA A 48 -14.41 -38.01 21.73
C ALA A 48 -14.20 -36.94 20.65
N ILE A 49 -13.14 -36.15 20.77
CA ILE A 49 -12.87 -34.95 19.96
C ILE A 49 -11.81 -35.19 18.88
N GLN A 50 -10.98 -36.23 18.98
CA GLN A 50 -9.96 -36.57 17.97
C GLN A 50 -10.53 -36.85 16.58
N LEU A 51 -11.81 -37.24 16.50
CA LEU A 51 -12.54 -37.40 15.25
C LEU A 51 -13.13 -36.08 14.71
N ALA A 52 -13.12 -35.02 15.51
CA ALA A 52 -13.65 -33.74 15.10
C ALA A 52 -12.70 -33.08 14.09
N LYS A 53 -13.23 -32.69 12.93
CA LYS A 53 -12.46 -32.12 11.82
C LYS A 53 -11.59 -30.93 12.24
N TRP A 54 -12.05 -30.12 13.20
CA TRP A 54 -11.31 -28.96 13.70
C TRP A 54 -10.08 -29.34 14.54
N TYR A 55 -10.05 -30.53 15.17
CA TYR A 55 -8.85 -31.01 15.88
C TYR A 55 -7.79 -31.55 14.91
N VAL A 56 -8.24 -32.28 13.87
CA VAL A 56 -7.35 -32.84 12.84
C VAL A 56 -6.64 -31.73 12.07
N ASN A 57 -7.35 -30.63 11.81
CA ASN A 57 -6.85 -29.53 11.00
C ASN A 57 -6.25 -28.36 11.82
N ALA A 58 -6.19 -28.46 13.14
CA ALA A 58 -5.60 -27.40 13.96
C ALA A 58 -4.10 -27.28 13.69
N ASP A 59 -3.65 -26.07 13.38
CA ASP A 59 -2.27 -25.68 13.13
C ASP A 59 -1.45 -25.56 14.43
N GLU A 60 -2.09 -25.15 15.52
CA GLU A 60 -1.49 -25.05 16.86
C GLU A 60 -2.27 -25.84 17.91
N ILE A 61 -1.55 -26.72 18.61
CA ILE A 61 -2.05 -27.46 19.78
C ILE A 61 -1.05 -27.31 20.92
N ILE A 62 -1.53 -26.84 22.07
CA ILE A 62 -0.74 -26.77 23.30
C ILE A 62 -1.23 -27.80 24.28
N GLU A 63 -0.39 -28.77 24.59
CA GLU A 63 -0.65 -29.71 25.68
C GLU A 63 -0.21 -29.09 26.99
N VAL A 64 -1.10 -29.07 27.98
CA VAL A 64 -0.81 -28.54 29.31
C VAL A 64 -0.62 -29.68 30.29
N LEU A 65 0.55 -29.71 30.93
CA LEU A 65 0.99 -30.79 31.79
C LEU A 65 0.78 -30.44 33.28
N ASP A 66 0.51 -31.45 34.09
CA ASP A 66 0.62 -31.35 35.55
C ASP A 66 2.08 -31.46 36.01
N LYS A 67 2.28 -31.47 37.34
CA LYS A 67 3.62 -31.57 37.95
C LYS A 67 4.27 -32.94 37.73
N GLN A 68 3.47 -33.95 37.41
CA GLN A 68 3.90 -35.32 37.14
C GLN A 68 4.16 -35.54 35.65
N GLY A 69 3.98 -34.51 34.81
CA GLY A 69 4.16 -34.58 33.36
C GLY A 69 2.98 -35.21 32.61
N LYS A 70 1.83 -35.39 33.26
CA LYS A 70 0.62 -35.91 32.62
C LYS A 70 -0.18 -34.77 32.01
N ILE A 71 -0.74 -35.00 30.82
CA ILE A 71 -1.58 -34.02 30.13
C ILE A 71 -2.92 -33.86 30.86
N VAL A 72 -3.25 -32.63 31.24
CA VAL A 72 -4.49 -32.28 31.95
C VAL A 72 -5.54 -31.76 30.98
N TYR A 73 -5.13 -30.90 30.05
CA TYR A 73 -5.99 -30.33 29.02
C TYR A 73 -5.14 -29.86 27.84
N TYR A 74 -5.83 -29.63 26.73
CA TYR A 74 -5.30 -29.08 25.50
C TYR A 74 -5.83 -27.65 25.32
N LEU A 75 -5.03 -26.79 24.72
CA LEU A 75 -5.47 -25.54 24.13
C LEU A 75 -5.33 -25.69 22.61
N ILE A 76 -6.42 -25.57 21.87
CA ILE A 76 -6.47 -25.87 20.43
C ILE A 76 -7.09 -24.69 19.70
N ASP A 77 -6.57 -24.34 18.53
CA ASP A 77 -7.27 -23.38 17.67
C ASP A 77 -8.48 -24.06 17.02
N ARG A 78 -9.67 -23.66 17.45
CA ARG A 78 -10.94 -24.19 16.94
C ARG A 78 -11.45 -23.42 15.72
N TYR A 79 -10.93 -22.21 15.50
CA TYR A 79 -11.48 -21.25 14.56
C TYR A 79 -10.45 -20.74 13.56
N ASP A 80 -9.34 -21.48 13.42
CA ASP A 80 -8.20 -21.28 12.53
C ASP A 80 -8.37 -20.04 11.63
N ARG A 81 -8.08 -18.88 12.22
CA ARG A 81 -8.25 -17.59 11.53
C ARG A 81 -7.16 -17.37 10.51
N ASP A 82 -6.09 -18.16 10.61
CA ASP A 82 -4.90 -18.13 9.78
C ASP A 82 -4.80 -19.39 8.89
N ALA A 83 -5.94 -20.07 8.67
CA ALA A 83 -5.98 -21.36 7.97
C ALA A 83 -5.32 -21.31 6.60
N ASP A 84 -4.48 -22.31 6.32
CA ASP A 84 -3.87 -22.50 5.02
C ASP A 84 -4.92 -23.06 4.04
N TYR A 85 -5.33 -22.24 3.06
CA TYR A 85 -6.22 -22.66 1.99
C TYR A 85 -5.42 -23.06 0.75
N GLN A 86 -5.66 -24.28 0.25
CA GLN A 86 -5.13 -24.72 -1.03
C GLN A 86 -6.18 -24.55 -2.12
N ILE A 87 -5.82 -23.83 -3.18
CA ILE A 87 -6.65 -23.68 -4.39
C ILE A 87 -6.01 -24.50 -5.50
N LYS A 88 -6.67 -25.59 -5.89
CA LYS A 88 -6.29 -26.35 -7.09
C LYS A 88 -6.95 -25.73 -8.30
N LEU A 89 -6.14 -25.21 -9.22
CA LEU A 89 -6.62 -24.70 -10.51
C LEU A 89 -6.54 -25.81 -11.56
N GLU A 90 -7.55 -25.88 -12.43
CA GLU A 90 -7.48 -26.70 -13.64
C GLU A 90 -6.44 -26.12 -14.62
N ASN A 91 -6.04 -26.91 -15.62
CA ASN A 91 -5.15 -26.41 -16.67
C ASN A 91 -5.75 -25.17 -17.35
N ARG A 92 -4.99 -24.07 -17.40
CA ARG A 92 -5.43 -22.73 -17.88
C ARG A 92 -6.53 -22.07 -17.04
N GLY A 93 -6.88 -22.65 -15.89
CA GLY A 93 -7.70 -22.01 -14.88
C GLY A 93 -7.04 -20.73 -14.37
N PHE A 94 -7.87 -19.74 -14.03
CA PHE A 94 -7.41 -18.48 -13.46
C PHE A 94 -8.18 -18.16 -12.19
N VAL A 95 -7.48 -17.58 -11.22
CA VAL A 95 -8.08 -16.96 -10.04
C VAL A 95 -7.65 -15.51 -9.99
N SER A 96 -8.57 -14.62 -9.64
CA SER A 96 -8.29 -13.20 -9.50
C SER A 96 -8.34 -12.78 -8.04
N PHE A 97 -7.33 -12.01 -7.64
CA PHE A 97 -7.21 -11.44 -6.32
C PHE A 97 -7.17 -9.92 -6.41
N THR A 98 -7.69 -9.26 -5.38
CA THR A 98 -7.54 -7.82 -5.22
C THR A 98 -6.49 -7.54 -4.15
N LYS A 99 -5.48 -6.75 -4.49
CA LYS A 99 -4.43 -6.30 -3.59
C LYS A 99 -4.51 -4.80 -3.42
N LYS A 100 -4.36 -4.36 -2.18
CA LYS A 100 -4.20 -2.95 -1.82
C LYS A 100 -2.80 -2.76 -1.26
N SER A 101 -2.10 -1.69 -1.66
CA SER A 101 -0.74 -1.43 -1.20
C SER A 101 -0.41 0.06 -1.18
N LEU A 102 0.45 0.47 -0.25
CA LEU A 102 1.06 1.79 -0.25
C LEU A 102 2.25 1.83 -1.21
N GLU A 103 2.41 2.92 -1.95
CA GLU A 103 3.53 3.17 -2.87
C GLU A 103 4.06 4.58 -2.74
N TYR A 104 5.32 4.78 -3.09
CA TYR A 104 5.95 6.09 -3.15
C TYR A 104 7.04 6.10 -4.21
N GLY A 105 7.48 7.30 -4.58
CA GLY A 105 8.57 7.48 -5.54
C GLY A 105 8.63 8.89 -6.10
N PRO A 106 9.46 9.10 -7.14
CA PRO A 106 9.51 10.36 -7.84
C PRO A 106 8.28 10.57 -8.73
N VAL A 107 7.89 11.83 -8.90
CA VAL A 107 6.86 12.28 -9.83
C VAL A 107 7.40 13.41 -10.71
N VAL A 108 7.05 13.36 -12.00
CA VAL A 108 7.32 14.44 -12.95
C VAL A 108 6.00 14.85 -13.60
N ILE A 109 5.68 16.14 -13.54
CA ILE A 109 4.44 16.70 -14.12
C ILE A 109 4.84 17.71 -15.21
N PRO A 110 5.17 17.24 -16.42
CA PRO A 110 5.69 18.10 -17.47
C PRO A 110 4.63 18.94 -18.15
N ILE A 111 3.34 18.75 -17.87
CA ILE A 111 2.27 19.56 -18.45
C ILE A 111 1.34 20.00 -17.33
N LYS A 112 1.19 21.32 -17.17
CA LYS A 112 0.18 21.95 -16.30
C LYS A 112 -0.71 22.85 -17.14
N TYR A 113 -2.01 22.79 -16.86
CA TYR A 113 -3.04 23.65 -17.37
C TYR A 113 -3.62 24.47 -16.21
N ARG A 114 -3.55 25.80 -16.34
CA ARG A 114 -4.07 26.75 -15.35
C ARG A 114 -5.29 27.44 -15.93
N LEU A 115 -6.37 27.46 -15.14
CA LEU A 115 -7.66 28.00 -15.56
C LEU A 115 -7.61 29.54 -15.67
N SER A 116 -8.24 30.07 -16.71
CA SER A 116 -8.41 31.52 -16.92
C SER A 116 -9.08 32.19 -15.71
N ARG A 117 -8.77 33.46 -15.49
CA ARG A 117 -9.34 34.24 -14.38
C ARG A 117 -9.61 35.68 -14.74
N GLU A 118 -10.63 36.24 -14.10
CA GLU A 118 -10.98 37.65 -14.21
C GLU A 118 -10.93 38.32 -12.83
N ARG A 119 -10.47 39.58 -12.78
CA ARG A 119 -10.56 40.46 -11.60
C ARG A 119 -10.88 41.87 -12.08
N GLY A 120 -12.12 42.30 -11.88
CA GLY A 120 -12.59 43.57 -12.43
C GLY A 120 -12.56 43.54 -13.96
N ALA A 121 -11.89 44.51 -14.59
CA ALA A 121 -11.77 44.60 -16.04
C ALA A 121 -10.60 43.78 -16.64
N ILE A 122 -9.75 43.17 -15.80
CA ILE A 122 -8.56 42.44 -16.25
C ILE A 122 -8.90 40.95 -16.36
N LYS A 123 -8.70 40.39 -17.57
CA LYS A 123 -8.88 38.98 -17.89
C LYS A 123 -7.53 38.33 -18.20
N VAL A 124 -7.17 37.35 -17.38
CA VAL A 124 -6.05 36.44 -17.60
C VAL A 124 -6.58 35.20 -18.32
N LYS A 125 -6.04 34.92 -19.50
CA LYS A 125 -6.37 33.73 -20.30
C LYS A 125 -5.85 32.47 -19.61
N ASP A 126 -6.36 31.31 -20.04
CA ASP A 126 -5.81 30.02 -19.68
C ASP A 126 -4.33 29.88 -20.08
N GLU A 127 -3.58 29.08 -19.32
CA GLU A 127 -2.14 28.89 -19.53
C GLU A 127 -1.78 27.40 -19.55
N PHE A 128 -1.04 27.01 -20.58
CA PHE A 128 -0.35 25.74 -20.63
C PHE A 128 1.13 25.96 -20.36
N THR A 129 1.68 25.19 -19.43
CA THR A 129 3.09 25.28 -19.04
C THR A 129 3.74 23.92 -19.12
N THR A 130 4.96 23.91 -19.67
CA THR A 130 5.79 22.70 -19.81
C THR A 130 7.03 22.71 -18.93
N ASP A 131 7.06 23.54 -17.90
CA ASP A 131 8.18 23.66 -16.99
C ASP A 131 8.43 22.34 -16.25
N LEU A 132 9.71 22.07 -15.98
CA LEU A 132 10.12 20.89 -15.24
C LEU A 132 9.60 20.96 -13.80
N ASN A 133 8.62 20.12 -13.47
CA ASN A 133 8.10 19.96 -12.12
C ASN A 133 8.51 18.58 -11.61
N LEU A 134 9.52 18.55 -10.74
CA LEU A 134 10.04 17.33 -10.13
C LEU A 134 9.63 17.29 -8.66
N GLY A 135 9.23 16.12 -8.19
CA GLY A 135 8.89 15.94 -6.80
C GLY A 135 8.77 14.51 -6.37
N VAL A 136 8.06 14.31 -5.27
CA VAL A 136 7.79 13.00 -4.69
C VAL A 136 6.30 12.81 -4.48
N TYR A 137 5.86 11.56 -4.54
CA TYR A 137 4.48 11.18 -4.29
C TYR A 137 4.38 10.05 -3.27
N GLY A 138 3.23 9.97 -2.61
CA GLY A 138 2.76 8.81 -1.85
C GLY A 138 1.36 8.42 -2.34
N ALA A 139 1.14 7.13 -2.57
CA ALA A 139 -0.08 6.62 -3.19
C ALA A 139 -0.64 5.39 -2.49
N TYR A 140 -1.95 5.24 -2.61
CA TYR A 140 -2.65 4.00 -2.33
C TYR A 140 -3.04 3.33 -3.65
N ARG A 141 -2.44 2.16 -3.93
CA ARG A 141 -2.66 1.39 -5.14
C ARG A 141 -3.69 0.30 -4.93
N PHE A 142 -4.59 0.19 -5.90
CA PHE A 142 -5.58 -0.87 -6.06
C PHE A 142 -5.19 -1.69 -7.29
N ARG A 143 -4.83 -2.96 -7.06
CA ARG A 143 -4.42 -3.89 -8.12
C ARG A 143 -5.34 -5.10 -8.10
N LYS A 144 -5.94 -5.44 -9.23
CA LYS A 144 -6.49 -6.78 -9.46
C LYS A 144 -5.41 -7.58 -10.16
N TYR A 145 -4.92 -8.66 -9.58
CA TYR A 145 -3.97 -9.56 -10.24
C TYR A 145 -4.60 -10.92 -10.45
N GLY A 146 -4.22 -11.57 -11.55
CA GLY A 146 -4.61 -12.94 -11.85
C GLY A 146 -3.44 -13.88 -11.58
N VAL A 147 -3.73 -15.08 -11.10
CA VAL A 147 -2.76 -16.17 -11.09
C VAL A 147 -3.28 -17.25 -12.03
N ARG A 148 -2.44 -17.68 -12.97
CA ARG A 148 -2.75 -18.75 -13.93
C ARG A 148 -1.86 -19.95 -13.66
N TYR A 149 -2.48 -21.13 -13.66
CA TYR A 149 -1.74 -22.39 -13.71
C TYR A 149 -1.43 -22.75 -15.16
N LEU A 150 -0.15 -22.95 -15.46
CA LEU A 150 0.34 -23.44 -16.73
C LEU A 150 0.87 -24.86 -16.48
N THR A 151 0.31 -25.85 -17.18
CA THR A 151 0.70 -27.27 -17.00
C THR A 151 2.21 -27.44 -17.17
N GLY A 152 2.86 -28.00 -16.14
CA GLY A 152 4.30 -28.20 -16.10
C GLY A 152 5.12 -27.02 -15.56
N GLU A 153 4.49 -25.90 -15.21
CA GLU A 153 5.14 -24.74 -14.59
C GLU A 153 4.53 -24.40 -13.21
N THR A 154 5.21 -23.53 -12.47
CA THR A 154 4.67 -22.90 -11.26
C THR A 154 3.57 -21.88 -11.59
N LEU A 155 2.79 -21.51 -10.58
CA LEU A 155 1.78 -20.45 -10.70
C LEU A 155 2.41 -19.14 -11.18
N LYS A 156 1.95 -18.62 -12.33
CA LYS A 156 2.43 -17.33 -12.87
C LYS A 156 1.41 -16.23 -12.63
N GLU A 157 1.89 -15.08 -12.18
CA GLU A 157 1.09 -13.86 -12.11
C GLU A 157 0.84 -13.31 -13.52
N VAL A 158 -0.42 -13.05 -13.83
CA VAL A 158 -0.82 -12.43 -15.09
C VAL A 158 -0.64 -10.92 -14.97
N PRO A 159 0.03 -10.25 -15.94
CA PRO A 159 0.15 -8.80 -15.96
C PRO A 159 -1.22 -8.12 -15.81
N SER A 160 -1.27 -7.06 -15.00
CA SER A 160 -2.51 -6.39 -14.68
C SER A 160 -2.33 -4.88 -14.59
N VAL A 161 -3.26 -4.14 -15.17
CA VAL A 161 -3.37 -2.69 -14.95
C VAL A 161 -3.77 -2.44 -13.49
N SER A 162 -3.17 -1.43 -12.88
CA SER A 162 -3.52 -0.99 -11.53
C SER A 162 -3.97 0.46 -11.55
N PHE A 163 -4.80 0.81 -10.57
CA PHE A 163 -5.25 2.18 -10.35
C PHE A 163 -4.73 2.67 -9.01
N SER A 164 -4.25 3.91 -8.95
CA SER A 164 -3.70 4.50 -7.75
C SER A 164 -4.23 5.91 -7.51
N ILE A 165 -4.44 6.26 -6.25
CA ILE A 165 -4.74 7.63 -5.80
C ILE A 165 -3.52 8.12 -5.01
N ALA A 166 -2.99 9.30 -5.34
CA ALA A 166 -1.77 9.83 -4.76
C ALA A 166 -1.92 11.25 -4.23
N GLY A 167 -1.18 11.55 -3.17
CA GLY A 167 -0.77 12.91 -2.83
C GLY A 167 0.66 13.15 -3.28
N PHE A 168 0.98 14.38 -3.65
CA PHE A 168 2.34 14.75 -4.08
C PHE A 168 2.77 16.12 -3.56
N ILE A 169 4.08 16.32 -3.56
CA ILE A 169 4.74 17.61 -3.39
C ILE A 169 5.83 17.75 -4.45
N ASN A 170 5.88 18.89 -5.13
CA ASN A 170 6.83 19.18 -6.20
C ASN A 170 7.52 20.52 -5.97
N LEU A 171 8.73 20.64 -6.49
CA LEU A 171 9.44 21.90 -6.63
C LEU A 171 9.64 22.19 -8.12
N GLY A 172 9.59 23.47 -8.45
CA GLY A 172 9.81 23.96 -9.81
C GLY A 172 10.14 25.44 -9.80
N THR A 173 10.16 26.03 -10.99
CA THR A 173 10.38 27.46 -11.21
C THR A 173 9.36 27.96 -12.21
N VAL A 174 9.04 29.25 -12.15
CA VAL A 174 8.26 29.94 -13.18
C VAL A 174 8.90 31.31 -13.44
N THR A 175 8.96 31.69 -14.71
CA THR A 175 9.39 33.04 -15.12
C THR A 175 8.18 33.97 -15.09
N LEU A 176 8.29 35.03 -14.29
CA LEU A 176 7.31 36.10 -14.21
C LEU A 176 7.65 37.19 -15.20
N ASP A 177 6.62 37.75 -15.82
CA ASP A 177 6.71 38.88 -16.74
C ASP A 177 5.51 39.83 -16.53
N SER A 178 5.41 40.86 -17.37
CA SER A 178 4.31 41.83 -17.32
C SER A 178 2.94 41.22 -17.63
N LEU A 179 2.86 40.08 -18.32
CA LEU A 179 1.61 39.39 -18.67
C LEU A 179 1.15 38.44 -17.56
N SER A 180 2.10 37.78 -16.90
CA SER A 180 1.88 36.78 -15.86
C SER A 180 1.73 37.40 -14.47
N THR A 181 1.87 38.73 -14.34
CA THR A 181 1.69 39.49 -13.08
C THR A 181 0.58 40.54 -13.11
N THR A 182 -0.20 40.62 -14.19
CA THR A 182 -1.25 41.65 -14.41
C THR A 182 -2.30 41.79 -13.29
N LEU A 183 -2.57 40.73 -12.53
CA LEU A 183 -3.55 40.75 -11.43
C LEU A 183 -2.95 41.16 -10.06
N GLY A 184 -1.63 41.31 -10.00
CA GLY A 184 -0.88 41.69 -8.81
C GLY A 184 -1.11 43.13 -8.39
N THR A 185 -0.75 43.46 -7.15
CA THR A 185 -0.80 44.84 -6.64
C THR A 185 0.34 45.70 -7.20
N ALA A 186 1.44 45.07 -7.60
CA ALA A 186 2.59 45.71 -8.24
C ALA A 186 3.05 44.83 -9.43
N PRO A 187 2.38 44.90 -10.59
CA PRO A 187 2.76 44.12 -11.76
C PRO A 187 4.16 44.53 -12.26
N LEU A 188 4.89 43.57 -12.82
CA LEU A 188 6.14 43.83 -13.54
C LEU A 188 5.86 44.71 -14.76
N LYS A 189 6.80 45.58 -15.11
CA LYS A 189 6.61 46.57 -16.19
C LYS A 189 7.55 46.31 -17.36
N GLY A 190 7.06 46.55 -18.58
CA GLY A 190 7.86 46.44 -19.80
C GLY A 190 8.43 45.04 -19.99
N GLU A 191 9.76 44.97 -20.09
CA GLU A 191 10.56 43.76 -20.33
C GLU A 191 11.17 43.19 -19.02
N GLU A 192 10.67 43.61 -17.86
CA GLU A 192 11.10 43.02 -16.59
C GLU A 192 10.69 41.55 -16.50
N GLU A 193 11.68 40.67 -16.36
CA GLU A 193 11.50 39.24 -16.10
C GLU A 193 12.13 38.84 -14.77
N GLU A 194 11.45 37.99 -14.00
CA GLU A 194 11.99 37.42 -12.77
C GLU A 194 11.63 35.95 -12.66
N THR A 195 12.62 35.08 -12.49
CA THR A 195 12.37 33.66 -12.20
C THR A 195 12.18 33.45 -10.71
N ILE A 196 11.02 32.92 -10.32
CA ILE A 196 10.72 32.58 -8.94
C ILE A 196 10.72 31.06 -8.73
N GLY A 197 11.01 30.64 -7.50
CA GLY A 197 10.81 29.25 -7.07
C GLY A 197 9.33 28.98 -6.79
N VAL A 198 8.88 27.76 -7.07
CA VAL A 198 7.49 27.32 -6.86
C VAL A 198 7.49 26.00 -6.09
N PHE A 199 6.71 25.94 -5.02
CA PHE A 199 6.29 24.69 -4.38
C PHE A 199 4.88 24.34 -4.85
N SER A 200 4.65 23.11 -5.25
CA SER A 200 3.31 22.63 -5.59
C SER A 200 2.93 21.47 -4.69
N SER A 201 1.66 21.39 -4.30
CA SER A 201 1.10 20.19 -3.67
C SER A 201 -0.29 19.89 -4.22
N GLY A 202 -0.67 18.63 -4.20
CA GLY A 202 -1.96 18.22 -4.74
C GLY A 202 -2.23 16.73 -4.66
N LEU A 203 -3.24 16.32 -5.44
CA LEU A 203 -3.69 14.96 -5.57
C LEU A 203 -3.60 14.51 -7.04
N GLY A 204 -3.45 13.21 -7.26
CA GLY A 204 -3.45 12.62 -8.60
C GLY A 204 -4.08 11.24 -8.63
N THR A 205 -4.54 10.86 -9.81
CA THR A 205 -4.98 9.51 -10.13
C THR A 205 -4.09 8.94 -11.23
N MET A 206 -3.67 7.69 -11.08
CA MET A 206 -2.67 7.08 -11.95
C MET A 206 -3.10 5.70 -12.42
N LEU A 207 -2.75 5.37 -13.66
CA LEU A 207 -2.79 4.02 -14.20
C LEU A 207 -1.37 3.47 -14.26
N SER A 208 -1.14 2.31 -13.67
CA SER A 208 0.19 1.68 -13.59
C SER A 208 0.33 0.55 -14.60
N LEU A 209 1.43 0.60 -15.36
CA LEU A 209 1.94 -0.51 -16.17
C LEU A 209 3.26 -0.98 -15.54
N GLY A 210 3.16 -1.97 -14.64
CA GLY A 210 4.29 -2.40 -13.82
C GLY A 210 4.64 -1.34 -12.76
N ASP A 211 5.85 -0.80 -12.86
CA ASP A 211 6.42 0.21 -11.95
C ASP A 211 6.34 1.64 -12.50
N LEU A 212 6.11 1.79 -13.81
CA LEU A 212 5.82 3.06 -14.46
C LEU A 212 4.32 3.37 -14.33
N GLN A 213 3.98 4.61 -14.01
CA GLN A 213 2.58 5.05 -13.94
C GLN A 213 2.41 6.38 -14.68
N VAL A 214 1.26 6.53 -15.33
CA VAL A 214 0.85 7.79 -15.98
C VAL A 214 -0.43 8.26 -15.29
N GLY A 215 -0.57 9.56 -15.11
CA GLY A 215 -1.66 10.08 -14.29
C GLY A 215 -2.12 11.48 -14.65
N LEU A 216 -3.32 11.77 -14.15
CA LEU A 216 -3.90 13.10 -14.09
C LEU A 216 -3.75 13.64 -12.68
N TYR A 217 -3.32 14.89 -12.58
CA TYR A 217 -2.99 15.57 -11.33
C TYR A 217 -3.79 16.86 -11.22
N SER A 218 -4.09 17.25 -10.00
CA SER A 218 -4.60 18.56 -9.67
C SER A 218 -3.87 19.08 -8.45
N GLY A 219 -3.42 20.32 -8.47
CA GLY A 219 -2.64 20.87 -7.37
C GLY A 219 -2.75 22.38 -7.27
N ILE A 220 -2.09 22.92 -6.26
CA ILE A 220 -1.98 24.35 -6.00
C ILE A 220 -0.49 24.72 -6.03
N ASP A 221 -0.16 25.80 -6.73
CA ASP A 221 1.19 26.36 -6.78
C ASP A 221 1.34 27.48 -5.74
N PHE A 222 2.46 27.45 -5.01
CA PHE A 222 2.87 28.42 -4.00
C PHE A 222 4.21 29.01 -4.44
N GLY A 223 4.18 30.26 -4.92
CA GLY A 223 5.40 30.96 -5.34
C GLY A 223 6.19 31.52 -4.15
N PHE A 224 7.52 31.48 -4.24
CA PHE A 224 8.45 32.11 -3.29
C PHE A 224 9.12 33.33 -3.90
N GLY A 225 9.45 34.32 -3.07
CA GLY A 225 10.09 35.56 -3.50
C GLY A 225 9.18 36.78 -3.35
N GLN A 226 9.74 37.98 -3.54
CA GLN A 226 9.02 39.23 -3.31
C GLN A 226 7.87 39.41 -4.31
N ASN A 227 8.10 39.06 -5.58
CA ASN A 227 7.13 39.22 -6.66
C ASN A 227 6.20 38.02 -6.85
N ALA A 228 6.37 36.93 -6.09
CA ALA A 228 5.47 35.78 -6.15
C ALA A 228 4.00 36.11 -5.81
N LYS A 229 3.76 37.14 -4.98
CA LYS A 229 2.41 37.62 -4.67
C LYS A 229 1.71 38.26 -5.87
N ASN A 230 2.47 38.73 -6.86
CA ASN A 230 1.95 39.36 -8.06
C ASN A 230 1.63 38.35 -9.16
N TRP A 231 2.18 37.13 -9.09
CA TRP A 231 1.91 36.09 -10.07
C TRP A 231 0.42 35.72 -10.12
N ASN A 232 -0.16 35.75 -11.32
CA ASN A 232 -1.58 35.53 -11.57
C ASN A 232 -2.09 34.19 -11.02
N TYR A 233 -1.23 33.17 -11.02
CA TYR A 233 -1.56 31.81 -10.63
C TYR A 233 -1.05 31.39 -9.25
N ASN A 234 -0.52 32.33 -8.46
CA ASN A 234 -0.13 32.03 -7.09
C ASN A 234 -1.35 31.64 -6.24
N ASN A 235 -1.23 30.55 -5.50
CA ASN A 235 -2.30 29.92 -4.72
C ASN A 235 -3.54 29.55 -5.57
N ARG A 236 -3.32 29.11 -6.81
CA ARG A 236 -4.40 28.69 -7.71
C ARG A 236 -4.32 27.23 -8.09
N LEU A 237 -5.50 26.67 -8.33
CA LEU A 237 -5.67 25.31 -8.80
C LEU A 237 -5.17 25.20 -10.25
N TRP A 238 -4.46 24.11 -10.53
CA TRP A 238 -4.08 23.69 -11.87
C TRP A 238 -4.42 22.21 -12.05
N LEU A 239 -4.56 21.80 -13.32
CA LEU A 239 -4.69 20.40 -13.74
C LEU A 239 -3.42 20.00 -14.50
N GLY A 240 -3.00 18.76 -14.43
CA GLY A 240 -1.76 18.35 -15.08
C GLY A 240 -1.75 16.90 -15.49
N PHE A 241 -0.83 16.59 -16.39
CA PHE A 241 -0.52 15.22 -16.81
C PHE A 241 0.91 14.92 -16.40
N GLY A 242 1.13 13.73 -15.85
CA GLY A 242 2.43 13.37 -15.27
C GLY A 242 2.75 11.90 -15.34
N VAL A 243 4.02 11.61 -15.04
CA VAL A 243 4.60 10.27 -15.02
C VAL A 243 5.24 10.06 -13.65
N THR A 244 5.08 8.85 -13.10
CA THR A 244 5.67 8.42 -11.84
C THR A 244 6.37 7.09 -11.97
N TYR A 245 7.29 6.82 -11.04
CA TYR A 245 7.97 5.55 -10.93
C TYR A 245 7.88 5.02 -9.50
N ASN A 246 7.42 3.79 -9.33
CA ASN A 246 7.32 3.14 -8.03
C ASN A 246 8.66 2.56 -7.59
N VAL A 247 9.21 3.06 -6.48
CA VAL A 247 10.50 2.58 -5.96
C VAL A 247 10.38 1.49 -4.88
N ASN A 248 9.17 1.08 -4.50
CA ASN A 248 8.96 0.06 -3.46
C ASN A 248 9.71 -1.25 -3.72
N ARG A 249 9.89 -1.63 -4.99
CA ARG A 249 10.56 -2.87 -5.37
C ARG A 249 12.08 -2.78 -5.27
N PHE A 250 12.65 -1.58 -5.25
CA PHE A 250 14.09 -1.39 -5.14
C PHE A 250 14.65 -1.90 -3.81
N TRP A 251 13.82 -1.95 -2.77
CA TRP A 251 14.20 -2.33 -1.40
C TRP A 251 13.80 -3.75 -1.00
N LYS A 252 13.15 -4.51 -1.88
CA LYS A 252 12.81 -5.91 -1.63
C LYS A 252 13.96 -6.80 -2.11
N LYS A 253 14.87 -7.13 -1.18
CA LYS A 253 15.79 -8.26 -1.31
C LYS A 253 15.05 -9.57 -1.11
#